data_AF-A0A4R8UXL5-F1
#
_entry.id   AF-A0A4R8UXL5-F1
#
_cell.length_a   1.000
_cell.length_b   1.000
_cell.length_c   1.000
_cell.angle_alpha   90.00
_cell.angle_beta   90.00
_cell.angle_gamma   90.00
#
_symmetry.space_group_name_H-M   'P 1'
#
loop_
_entity.id
_entity.type
_entity.pdbx_description
1 polymer ?
#
loop_
_entity_poly.entity_id
_entity_poly.type
_entity_poly.pdbx_seq_one_letter_code
_entity_poly.pdbx_strand_id
1 'polypeptide(L)' 'MPSSKPSEFDPSELVFVTTRVSDVEVSAVSAVIRGLLQEESDERRAAPELGQSAWQQNQRAIRKPVYPGVGRWRGFTG' A
#
# COMPACT_ATOMS: atom_id res chain seq x y z
N MET A 1 13.48 -21.36 -21.61
CA MET A 1 14.04 -20.19 -20.92
C MET A 1 12.96 -19.65 -20.01
N PRO A 2 13.07 -19.75 -18.68
CA PRO A 2 12.12 -19.07 -17.80
C PRO A 2 12.32 -17.57 -17.97
N SER A 3 11.33 -16.90 -18.57
CA SER A 3 11.31 -15.43 -18.66
C SER A 3 10.84 -14.93 -17.31
N SER A 4 11.73 -14.33 -16.50
CA SER A 4 11.32 -13.70 -15.25
C SER A 4 10.28 -12.62 -15.53
N LYS A 5 9.22 -12.56 -14.72
CA LYS A 5 8.27 -11.43 -14.79
C LYS A 5 9.07 -10.15 -14.51
N PRO A 6 8.78 -9.03 -15.19
CA PRO A 6 9.53 -7.78 -15.00
C PRO A 6 9.47 -7.21 -13.56
N SER A 7 8.65 -7.78 -12.67
CA SER A 7 8.57 -7.41 -11.25
C SER A 7 9.29 -8.38 -10.29
N GLU A 8 9.86 -9.48 -10.79
CA GLU A 8 10.46 -10.51 -9.96
C GLU A 8 11.98 -10.46 -10.10
N PHE A 9 12.63 -10.06 -9.00
CA PHE A 9 14.09 -9.95 -8.89
C PHE A 9 14.77 -11.30 -9.14
N ASP A 10 15.64 -11.36 -10.15
CA ASP A 10 16.49 -12.53 -10.43
C ASP A 10 17.87 -12.36 -9.75
N PRO A 11 18.26 -13.23 -8.81
CA PRO A 11 19.55 -13.14 -8.15
C PRO A 11 20.75 -13.28 -9.09
N SER A 12 20.55 -13.80 -10.31
CA SER A 12 21.58 -13.91 -11.36
C SER A 12 22.04 -12.55 -11.89
N GLU A 13 21.28 -11.47 -11.62
CA GLU A 13 21.64 -10.09 -11.98
C GLU A 13 22.69 -9.47 -11.03
N LEU A 14 22.97 -10.11 -9.89
CA LEU A 14 23.96 -9.61 -8.93
C LEU A 14 25.39 -9.91 -9.38
N VAL A 15 26.25 -8.87 -9.39
CA VAL A 15 27.67 -8.99 -9.68
C VAL A 15 28.49 -8.68 -8.43
N PHE A 16 29.25 -9.67 -7.97
CA PHE A 16 30.20 -9.52 -6.86
C PHE A 16 31.57 -9.12 -7.40
N VAL A 17 32.02 -7.90 -7.07
CA VAL A 17 33.31 -7.36 -7.55
C VAL A 17 34.48 -7.80 -6.65
N THR A 18 34.19 -8.17 -5.40
CA THR A 18 35.18 -8.69 -4.45
C THR A 18 35.51 -10.15 -4.75
N THR A 19 36.77 -10.52 -4.54
CA THR A 19 37.20 -11.92 -4.67
C THR A 19 36.91 -12.70 -3.38
N ARG A 20 36.75 -14.03 -3.51
CA ARG A 20 36.51 -14.96 -2.38
C ARG A 20 35.23 -14.70 -1.57
N VAL A 21 34.16 -14.27 -2.23
CA VAL A 21 32.83 -14.27 -1.60
C VAL A 21 32.35 -15.72 -1.48
N SER A 22 31.93 -16.11 -0.28
CA SER A 22 31.40 -17.44 0.01
C SER A 22 29.95 -17.59 -0.42
N ASP A 23 29.51 -18.83 -0.64
CA ASP A 23 28.10 -19.13 -0.97
C ASP A 23 27.13 -18.61 0.10
N VAL A 24 27.56 -18.63 1.37
CA VAL A 24 26.78 -18.11 2.50
C VAL A 24 26.58 -16.60 2.36
N GLU A 25 27.65 -15.85 2.07
CA GLU A 25 27.57 -14.40 1.87
C GLU A 25 26.72 -14.04 0.64
N VAL A 26 26.90 -14.76 -0.48
CA VAL A 26 26.07 -14.59 -1.68
C VAL A 26 24.60 -14.78 -1.34
N SER A 27 24.26 -15.84 -0.59
CA SER A 27 22.88 -16.14 -0.21
C SER A 27 22.30 -15.08 0.73
N ALA A 28 23.08 -14.60 1.69
CA ALA A 28 22.64 -13.60 2.66
C ALA A 28 22.34 -12.26 1.98
N VAL A 29 23.25 -11.79 1.12
CA VAL A 29 23.06 -10.53 0.37
C VAL A 29 21.87 -10.63 -0.57
N SER A 30 21.74 -11.75 -1.29
CA SER A 30 20.61 -11.98 -2.19
C SER A 30 19.27 -11.96 -1.45
N ALA A 31 19.21 -12.58 -0.26
CA ALA A 31 18.01 -12.59 0.57
C ALA A 31 17.65 -11.20 1.09
N VAL A 32 18.64 -10.40 1.51
CA VAL A 32 18.43 -9.02 1.96
C VAL A 32 17.89 -8.14 0.83
N ILE A 33 18.53 -8.17 -0.34
CA ILE A 33 18.10 -7.37 -1.50
C ILE A 33 16.70 -7.79 -1.93
N ARG A 34 16.41 -9.09 -1.99
CA ARG A 34 15.08 -9.60 -2.30
C ARG A 34 14.03 -9.13 -1.29
N GLY A 35 14.35 -9.14 0.01
CA GLY A 35 13.48 -8.66 1.07
C GLY A 35 13.13 -7.18 0.92
N LEU A 36 14.14 -6.33 0.70
CA LEU A 36 13.96 -4.89 0.51
C LEU A 36 13.13 -4.57 -0.74
N LEU A 37 13.38 -5.26 -1.86
CA LEU A 37 12.60 -5.08 -3.08
C LEU A 37 11.14 -5.53 -2.93
N GLN A 38 10.90 -6.58 -2.15
CA GLN A 38 9.56 -7.05 -1.85
C GLN A 38 8.80 -6.02 -1.01
N GLU A 39 9.44 -5.48 0.05
CA GLU A 39 8.87 -4.44 0.91
C GLU A 39 8.48 -3.19 0.09
N GLU A 40 9.40 -2.65 -0.70
CA GLU A 40 9.15 -1.51 -1.60
C GLU A 40 8.02 -1.79 -2.59
N SER A 41 7.95 -3.01 -3.12
CA SER A 41 6.89 -3.42 -4.06
C SER A 41 5.54 -3.58 -3.36
N ASP A 42 5.53 -4.03 -2.11
CA ASP A 42 4.33 -4.15 -1.28
C ASP A 42 3.84 -2.76 -0.85
N GLU A 43 4.73 -1.83 -0.48
CA GLU A 43 4.40 -0.43 -0.21
C GLU A 43 3.78 0.27 -1.42
N ARG A 44 4.35 0.08 -2.62
CA ARG A 44 3.77 0.60 -3.87
C ARG A 44 2.41 0.00 -4.21
N ARG A 45 2.17 -1.26 -3.85
CA ARG A 45 0.86 -1.92 -4.01
C ARG A 45 -0.14 -1.51 -2.94
N ALA A 46 0.33 -1.23 -1.72
CA ALA A 46 -0.49 -0.77 -0.61
C ALA A 46 -0.83 0.73 -0.72
N ALA A 47 -0.03 1.51 -1.45
CA ALA A 47 -0.40 2.85 -1.85
C ALA A 47 -1.76 2.76 -2.57
N PRO A 48 -2.79 3.48 -2.10
CA PRO A 48 -4.05 3.50 -2.80
C PRO A 48 -3.76 3.93 -4.24
N GLU A 49 -4.24 3.16 -5.22
CA GLU A 49 -4.23 3.62 -6.60
C GLU A 49 -4.83 5.04 -6.65
N LEU A 50 -4.49 5.82 -7.67
CA LEU A 50 -5.01 7.18 -7.93
C LEU A 50 -6.54 7.19 -8.20
N GLY A 51 -7.32 6.46 -7.41
CA GLY A 51 -8.77 6.49 -7.30
C GLY A 51 -9.19 7.14 -5.97
N GLN A 52 -10.50 7.26 -5.79
CA GLN A 52 -11.07 7.90 -4.60
C GLN A 52 -10.60 7.19 -3.33
N SER A 53 -9.98 7.96 -2.43
CA SER A 53 -9.58 7.51 -1.10
C SER A 53 -10.76 6.89 -0.33
N ALA A 54 -10.48 6.00 0.62
CA ALA A 54 -11.52 5.43 1.49
C ALA A 54 -12.35 6.53 2.21
N TRP A 55 -11.73 7.68 2.49
CA TRP A 55 -12.41 8.86 3.01
C TRP A 55 -13.37 9.49 1.99
N GLN A 56 -12.95 9.66 0.73
CA GLN A 56 -13.81 10.13 -0.37
C GLN A 56 -14.97 9.15 -0.66
N GLN A 57 -14.71 7.84 -0.65
CA GLN A 57 -15.74 6.81 -0.82
C GLN A 57 -16.80 6.86 0.29
N ASN A 58 -16.41 7.28 1.49
CA ASN A 58 -17.30 7.37 2.65
C ASN A 58 -17.78 8.82 2.94
N GLN A 59 -17.53 9.77 2.03
CA GLN A 59 -18.14 11.10 2.12
C GLN A 59 -19.64 10.99 1.83
N ARG A 60 -20.44 10.85 2.89
CA ARG A 60 -21.89 10.93 2.81
C ARG A 60 -22.33 12.39 2.70
N ALA A 61 -23.37 12.64 1.90
CA ALA A 61 -23.97 13.96 1.81
C ALA A 61 -24.35 14.47 3.21
N ILE A 62 -23.98 15.73 3.51
CA ILE A 62 -24.39 16.41 4.74
C ILE A 62 -25.92 16.36 4.80
N ARG A 63 -26.46 15.87 5.92
CA ARG A 63 -27.91 15.78 6.11
C ARG A 63 -28.51 17.18 5.95
N LYS A 64 -29.58 17.29 5.15
CA LYS A 64 -30.32 18.54 5.04
C LYS A 64 -30.89 18.92 6.42
N PRO A 65 -30.95 20.23 6.76
CA PRO A 65 -31.66 20.68 7.95
C PRO A 65 -33.06 20.07 8.01
N VAL A 66 -33.40 19.47 9.14
CA VAL A 66 -34.75 18.98 9.39
C VAL A 66 -35.59 20.21 9.75
N TYR A 67 -36.43 20.64 8.82
CA TYR A 67 -37.44 21.64 9.12
C TYR A 67 -38.59 20.94 9.86
N PRO A 68 -38.94 21.38 11.08
CA PRO A 68 -40.16 20.89 11.71
C PRO A 68 -41.36 21.21 10.80
N GLY A 69 -42.30 20.28 10.70
CA GLY A 69 -43.62 20.63 10.19
C GLY A 69 -44.29 21.67 11.10
N VAL A 70 -45.29 22.39 10.55
CA VAL A 70 -46.08 23.38 11.29
C VAL A 70 -46.56 22.76 12.61
N GLY A 71 -46.07 23.30 13.73
CA GLY A 71 -46.47 22.90 15.09
C GLY A 71 -45.62 21.86 15.81
N ARG A 72 -44.37 21.55 15.40
CA ARG A 72 -43.62 20.48 16.10
C ARG A 72 -42.10 20.67 16.27
N TRP A 73 -41.74 21.47 17.26
CA TRP A 73 -40.75 21.07 18.26
C TRP A 73 -41.50 21.03 19.59
N ARG A 74 -41.70 19.85 20.20
CA ARG A 74 -42.17 19.84 21.59
C ARG A 74 -41.06 20.48 22.41
N GLY A 75 -41.35 21.65 22.96
CA GLY A 75 -40.38 22.47 23.67
C GLY A 75 -39.71 21.68 24.77
N PHE A 76 -38.39 21.79 24.85
CA PHE A 76 -37.72 21.71 26.14
C PHE A 76 -38.07 23.00 26.88
N THR A 77 -39.17 22.97 27.62
CA THR A 77 -39.36 23.89 28.73
C THR A 77 -38.67 23.29 29.93
N GLY A 78 -37.83 24.09 30.60
CA GLY A 78 -37.20 23.73 31.86
C GLY A 78 -38.17 23.52 33.00
#